data_AF-B8IF24-F1
#
_entry.id   AF-B8IF24-F1
#
_cell.length_a   1.000
_cell.length_b   1.000
_cell.length_c   1.000
_cell.angle_alpha   90.00
_cell.angle_beta   90.00
_cell.angle_gamma   90.00
#
_symmetry.space_group_name_H-M   'P 1'
#
loop_
_entity.id
_entity.type
_entity.pdbx_description
1 polymer ?
#
loop_
_entity_poly.entity_id
_entity_poly.type
_entity_poly.pdbx_seq_one_letter_code
_entity_poly.pdbx_strand_id
1 'polypeptide(L)' 'MRDLVAALGLALAIEGLLCAAFPRAMRRAMLEAAHTPTERMRLVGVVSAVAGVIVVGVVRLLLR' A
#
# COMPACT_ATOMS: atom_id res chain seq x y z
N MET A 1 15.40 6.67 10.67
CA MET A 1 15.23 7.50 9.45
C MET A 1 15.57 6.75 8.18
N ARG A 2 16.73 6.08 8.06
CA ARG A 2 17.10 5.30 6.85
C ARG A 2 16.09 4.22 6.49
N ASP A 3 15.59 3.47 7.47
CA ASP A 3 14.55 2.44 7.26
C ASP A 3 13.26 3.00 6.64
N LEU A 4 12.85 4.22 7.03
CA LEU A 4 11.64 4.85 6.50
C LEU A 4 11.83 5.26 5.05
N VAL A 5 13.01 5.81 4.71
CA VAL A 5 13.37 6.17 3.34
C VAL A 5 13.45 4.92 2.46
N ALA A 6 14.01 3.82 2.97
CA ALA A 6 14.06 2.55 2.27
C ALA A 6 12.65 1.96 2.04
N ALA A 7 11.79 1.98 3.06
CA ALA A 7 10.41 1.53 2.95
C ALA A 7 9.60 2.37 1.95
N LEU A 8 9.79 3.69 1.94
CA LEU A 8 9.18 4.59 0.95
C LEU A 8 9.68 4.28 -0.46
N GLY A 9 10.99 4.09 -0.63
CA GLY A 9 11.57 3.68 -1.92
C GLY A 9 11.01 2.35 -2.42
N LEU A 10 10.83 1.37 -1.53
CA LEU A 10 10.23 0.08 -1.86
C LEU A 10 8.75 0.23 -2.25
N ALA A 11 7.98 1.05 -1.54
CA ALA A 11 6.58 1.32 -1.89
C ALA A 11 6.45 1.90 -3.31
N LEU A 12 7.28 2.90 -3.64
CA LEU A 12 7.33 3.50 -4.98
C LEU A 12 7.76 2.51 -6.06
N ALA A 13 8.75 1.65 -5.77
CA ALA A 13 9.20 0.62 -6.70
C ALA A 13 8.09 -0.39 -7.00
N ILE A 14 7.35 -0.82 -5.97
CA ILE A 14 6.20 -1.73 -6.12
C ILE A 14 5.09 -1.05 -6.93
N GLU A 15 4.74 0.19 -6.60
CA GLU A 15 3.73 0.95 -7.35
C GLU A 15 4.11 1.10 -8.83
N GLY A 16 5.34 1.51 -9.11
CA GLY A 16 5.86 1.63 -10.47
C GLY A 16 5.86 0.31 -11.24
N LEU A 17 6.23 -0.79 -10.58
CA LEU A 17 6.21 -2.13 -11.17
C LEU A 17 4.78 -2.59 -11.48
N LEU A 18 3.82 -2.33 -10.60
CA LEU A 18 2.41 -2.64 -10.85
C LEU A 18 1.86 -1.84 -12.03
N CYS A 19 2.21 -0.55 -12.13
CA CYS A 19 1.86 0.30 -13.26
C CYS A 19 2.46 -0.20 -14.58
N ALA A 20 3.73 -0.63 -14.56
CA ALA A 20 4.43 -1.12 -15.76
C ALA A 20 3.98 -2.53 -16.20
N ALA A 21 3.82 -3.46 -15.25
CA ALA A 21 3.45 -4.84 -15.53
C ALA A 21 1.95 -5.03 -15.76
N PHE A 22 1.10 -4.30 -15.04
CA PHE A 22 -0.36 -4.49 -15.04
C PHE A 22 -1.15 -3.17 -15.21
N PRO A 23 -0.89 -2.38 -16.27
CA PRO A 23 -1.49 -1.04 -16.43
C PRO A 23 -3.02 -1.07 -16.51
N ARG A 24 -3.61 -2.11 -17.10
CA ARG A 24 -5.07 -2.26 -17.22
C ARG A 24 -5.73 -2.50 -15.87
N ALA A 25 -5.12 -3.31 -15.00
CA ALA A 25 -5.64 -3.59 -13.68
C ALA A 25 -5.59 -2.32 -12.80
N MET A 26 -4.45 -1.61 -12.82
CA MET A 26 -4.29 -0.35 -12.08
C MET A 26 -5.34 0.69 -12.51
N ARG A 27 -5.53 0.88 -13.82
CA ARG A 27 -6.52 1.84 -14.33
C ARG A 27 -7.95 1.49 -13.90
N ARG A 28 -8.32 0.20 -13.87
CA ARG A 28 -9.63 -0.25 -13.37
C ARG A 28 -9.80 0.05 -11.88
N ALA A 29 -8.81 -0.31 -11.07
CA ALA A 29 -8.82 -0.05 -9.63
C ALA A 29 -8.95 1.45 -9.32
N MET A 30 -8.26 2.33 -10.07
CA MET A 30 -8.38 3.78 -9.91
C MET A 30 -9.78 4.31 -10.25
N LEU A 31 -10.41 3.78 -11.31
CA LEU A 31 -11.79 4.14 -11.67
C LEU A 31 -12.78 3.67 -10.60
N GLU A 32 -12.64 2.46 -10.10
CA GLU A 32 -13.47 1.93 -9.00
C GLU A 32 -13.30 2.76 -7.73
N ALA A 33 -12.07 3.16 -7.39
CA ALA A 33 -11.79 4.04 -6.27
C ALA A 33 -12.46 5.41 -6.43
N ALA A 34 -12.45 5.99 -7.65
CA ALA A 34 -13.09 7.26 -7.93
C ALA A 34 -14.62 7.25 -7.73
N HIS A 35 -15.26 6.09 -7.90
CA HIS A 35 -16.70 5.92 -7.66
C HIS A 35 -17.03 5.43 -6.24
N THR A 36 -16.02 5.13 -5.42
CA THR A 36 -16.23 4.61 -4.07
C THR A 36 -16.54 5.76 -3.10
N PRO A 37 -17.57 5.64 -2.23
CA PRO A 37 -17.85 6.65 -1.21
C PRO A 37 -16.65 6.89 -0.29
N THR A 38 -16.39 8.16 0.03
CA THR A 38 -15.24 8.59 0.86
C THR A 38 -15.14 7.82 2.18
N GLU A 39 -16.27 7.52 2.82
CA GLU A 39 -16.30 6.79 4.10
C GLU A 39 -15.73 5.37 3.98
N ARG A 40 -16.08 4.63 2.93
CA ARG A 40 -15.50 3.31 2.67
C ARG A 40 -14.02 3.42 2.36
N MET A 41 -13.63 4.43 1.59
CA MET A 41 -12.22 4.65 1.23
C MET A 41 -11.36 4.94 2.46
N ARG A 42 -11.89 5.71 3.43
CA ARG A 42 -11.25 5.94 4.74
C ARG A 42 -11.14 4.66 5.56
N LEU A 43 -12.20 3.85 5.63
CA LEU A 43 -12.17 2.59 6.37
C LEU A 43 -11.11 1.64 5.81
N VAL A 44 -11.09 1.45 4.50
CA VAL A 44 -10.10 0.60 3.82
C VAL A 44 -8.68 1.12 4.05
N GLY A 45 -8.47 2.44 3.96
CA GLY A 45 -7.18 3.06 4.21
C GLY A 45 -6.68 2.87 5.66
N VAL A 46 -7.56 2.99 6.65
CA VAL A 46 -7.20 2.75 8.06
C VAL A 46 -6.89 1.27 8.28
N VAL A 47 -7.71 0.37 7.76
CA VAL A 47 -7.50 -1.07 7.90
C VAL A 47 -6.18 -1.50 7.24
N SER A 48 -5.87 -1.00 6.04
CA SER A 48 -4.60 -1.32 5.36
C SER A 48 -3.39 -0.74 6.08
N ALA A 49 -3.49 0.48 6.62
CA ALA A 49 -2.43 1.09 7.42
C ALA A 49 -2.14 0.27 8.69
N VAL A 50 -3.18 -0.12 9.43
CA VAL A 50 -3.03 -0.96 10.64
C VAL A 50 -2.43 -2.31 10.30
N ALA A 51 -2.91 -2.97 9.24
CA ALA A 51 -2.36 -4.24 8.78
C ALA A 51 -0.87 -4.12 8.42
N GLY A 52 -0.49 -3.05 7.71
CA GLY A 52 0.92 -2.78 7.35
C GLY A 52 1.81 -2.61 8.59
N VAL A 53 1.35 -1.87 9.60
CA VAL A 53 2.08 -1.70 10.87
C VAL A 53 2.23 -3.02 11.60
N ILE A 54 1.17 -3.84 11.66
CA ILE A 54 1.21 -5.17 12.29
C ILE A 54 2.22 -6.07 11.57
N VAL A 55 2.19 -6.13 10.24
CA VAL A 55 3.13 -6.95 9.45
C VAL A 55 4.58 -6.52 9.71
N VAL A 56 4.87 -5.22 9.64
CA VAL A 56 6.22 -4.70 9.91
C VAL A 56 6.64 -4.99 11.34
N GLY A 57 5.74 -4.82 12.31
CA GLY A 57 5.98 -5.10 13.72
C GLY A 57 6.28 -6.58 13.98
N VAL A 58 5.50 -7.49 13.42
CA VAL A 58 5.66 -8.94 13.55
C VAL A 58 6.96 -9.39 12.89
N VAL A 59 7.24 -8.97 11.66
CA VAL A 59 8.48 -9.33 10.96
C VAL A 59 9.70 -8.82 11.74
N ARG A 60 9.65 -7.60 12.27
CA ARG A 60 10.73 -7.04 13.09
C ARG A 60 10.85 -7.73 14.46
N LEU A 61 9.77 -8.25 15.03
CA LEU A 61 9.79 -9.02 16.28
C LEU A 61 10.36 -10.42 16.07
N LEU A 62 10.01 -11.09 14.98
CA LEU A 62 10.47 -12.45 14.66
C LEU A 62 11.93 -12.52 14.21
N LEU A 63 12.43 -11.46 13.57
CA LEU A 63 13.82 -11.35 13.07
C LEU A 63 14.79 -10.70 14.08
N ARG A 64 14.31 -10.39 15.29
CA ARG A 64 15.13 -9.93 16.41
C ARG A 64 15.52 -11.11 17.28
#